data_AF-A0A6C1ECP7-F1
#
_entry.id   AF-A0A6C1ECP7-F1
#
_cell.length_a   1.000
_cell.length_b   1.000
_cell.length_c   1.000
_cell.angle_alpha   90.00
_cell.angle_beta   90.00
_cell.angle_gamma   90.00
#
_symmetry.space_group_name_H-M   'P 1'
#
loop_
_entity.id
_entity.type
_entity.pdbx_description
1 polymer ?
#
loop_
_entity_poly.entity_id
_entity_poly.type
_entity_poly.pdbx_seq_one_letter_code
_entity_poly.pdbx_strand_id
1 'polypeptide(L)'
;MDSEQLLHHYVSDSLLTTLVPFHEFKQLLRPHTSDEQQLRRWYGLLQARDAQAVATLQARIKQFFVGLRSRLLRVLETDQQAHSVSLEMLIDTLYKINDVLLQHLQGLDGAIHEKALALAQFEKMVRSSAAKDSAIPGLLQIIQSYINLLEARQ
;
A
#
# COMPACT_ATOMS: atom_id res chain seq x y z
N MET A 1 -21.89 25.38 11.55
CA MET A 1 -23.12 24.58 11.74
C MET A 1 -22.83 23.18 11.26
N ASP A 2 -23.22 22.15 12.01
CA ASP A 2 -23.09 20.76 11.58
C ASP A 2 -24.04 20.52 10.38
N SER A 3 -23.64 19.69 9.41
CA SER A 3 -24.44 19.42 8.21
C SER A 3 -25.79 18.78 8.55
N GLU A 4 -25.85 18.04 9.66
CA GLU A 4 -27.09 17.51 10.23
C GLU A 4 -28.02 18.62 10.74
N GLN A 5 -27.46 19.65 11.40
CA GLN A 5 -28.23 20.78 11.90
C GLN A 5 -28.82 21.63 10.77
N LEU A 6 -28.09 21.77 9.66
CA LEU A 6 -28.58 22.50 8.48
C LEU A 6 -29.78 21.79 7.84
N LEU A 7 -29.71 20.48 7.67
CA LEU A 7 -30.82 19.69 7.12
C LEU A 7 -32.02 19.67 8.08
N HIS A 8 -31.77 19.59 9.38
CA HIS A 8 -32.83 19.71 10.38
C HIS A 8 -33.55 21.05 10.26
N HIS A 9 -32.80 22.17 10.23
CA HIS A 9 -33.39 23.50 10.12
C HIS A 9 -34.21 23.66 8.83
N TYR A 10 -33.67 23.20 7.69
CA TYR A 10 -34.38 23.23 6.41
C TYR A 10 -35.73 22.48 6.46
N VAL A 11 -35.76 21.31 7.07
CA VAL A 11 -36.99 20.51 7.21
C VAL A 11 -37.97 21.18 8.16
N SER A 12 -37.51 21.72 9.30
CA SER A 12 -38.35 22.40 10.28
C SER A 12 -39.00 23.68 9.71
N ASP A 13 -38.27 24.42 8.89
CA ASP A 13 -38.75 25.65 8.28
C ASP A 13 -39.76 25.38 7.15
N SER A 14 -39.69 24.19 6.56
CA SER A 14 -40.56 23.77 5.45
C SER A 14 -41.84 23.03 5.89
N LEU A 15 -42.14 23.00 7.19
CA LEU A 15 -43.34 22.33 7.72
C LEU A 15 -44.61 23.10 7.36
N LEU A 16 -45.71 22.37 7.18
CA LEU A 16 -47.00 22.97 6.84
C LEU A 16 -47.49 23.94 7.94
N THR A 17 -47.24 23.60 9.20
CA THR A 17 -47.60 24.44 10.35
C THR A 17 -46.68 25.65 10.55
N THR A 18 -45.49 25.63 9.94
CA THR A 18 -44.60 26.79 9.88
C THR A 18 -44.97 27.70 8.70
N LEU A 19 -45.33 27.10 7.56
CA LEU A 19 -45.70 27.81 6.33
C LEU A 19 -47.10 28.44 6.40
N VAL A 20 -48.06 27.77 7.05
CA VAL A 20 -49.42 28.27 7.22
C VAL A 20 -49.73 28.30 8.71
N PRO A 21 -49.42 29.42 9.39
CA PRO A 21 -49.71 29.55 10.80
C PRO A 21 -51.22 29.50 11.06
N PHE A 22 -51.60 29.20 12.29
CA PHE A 22 -53.01 28.98 12.66
C PHE A 22 -53.97 30.12 12.24
N HIS A 23 -53.50 31.37 12.24
CA HIS A 23 -54.33 32.51 11.85
C HIS A 23 -54.68 32.50 10.35
N GLU A 24 -53.74 32.12 9.48
CA GLU A 24 -53.97 31.96 8.04
C GLU A 24 -54.81 30.71 7.75
N PHE A 25 -54.51 29.61 8.46
CA PHE A 25 -55.30 28.37 8.37
C PHE A 25 -56.79 28.62 8.70
N LYS A 26 -57.06 29.41 9.74
CA LYS A 26 -58.42 29.82 10.11
C LYS A 26 -59.10 30.64 9.03
N GLN A 27 -58.38 31.54 8.35
CA GLN A 27 -58.93 32.36 7.27
C GLN A 27 -59.27 31.51 6.04
N LEU A 28 -58.41 30.56 5.68
CA LEU A 28 -58.60 29.67 4.52
C LEU A 28 -59.81 28.75 4.69
N LEU A 29 -60.09 28.26 5.90
CA LEU A 29 -61.20 27.33 6.17
C LEU A 29 -62.48 28.00 6.67
N ARG A 30 -62.47 29.31 6.87
CA ARG A 30 -63.64 30.12 7.25
C ARG A 30 -64.89 29.90 6.36
N PRO A 31 -64.76 29.66 5.03
CA PRO A 31 -65.91 29.35 4.18
C PRO A 31 -66.55 27.97 4.45
N HIS A 32 -65.82 27.05 5.09
CA HIS A 32 -66.24 25.66 5.27
C HIS A 32 -66.70 25.34 6.69
N THR A 33 -66.22 26.07 7.70
CA THR A 33 -66.72 25.97 9.06
C THR A 33 -66.52 27.27 9.84
N SER A 34 -67.49 27.60 10.68
CA SER A 34 -67.41 28.72 11.63
C SER A 34 -67.03 28.27 13.05
N ASP A 35 -66.92 26.96 13.28
CA ASP A 35 -66.58 26.40 14.58
C ASP A 35 -65.06 26.46 14.82
N GLU A 36 -64.65 27.41 15.66
CA GLU A 36 -63.26 27.61 16.03
C GLU A 36 -62.66 26.44 16.83
N GLN A 37 -63.47 25.70 17.60
CA GLN A 37 -62.97 24.53 18.33
C GLN A 37 -62.60 23.40 17.38
N GLN A 38 -63.41 23.20 16.32
CA GLN A 38 -63.12 22.22 15.27
C GLN A 38 -61.84 22.59 14.49
N LEU A 39 -61.68 23.87 14.14
CA LEU A 39 -60.46 24.36 13.46
C LEU A 39 -59.20 24.16 14.30
N ARG A 40 -59.27 24.43 15.62
CA ARG A 40 -58.15 24.17 16.54
C ARG A 40 -57.80 22.68 16.62
N ARG A 41 -58.81 21.80 16.63
CA ARG A 41 -58.58 20.34 16.62
C ARG A 41 -57.90 19.89 15.34
N TRP A 42 -58.36 20.35 14.18
CA TRP A 42 -57.74 20.01 12.90
C TRP A 42 -56.30 20.51 12.79
N TYR A 43 -56.04 21.74 13.21
CA TYR A 43 -54.70 22.29 13.23
C TYR A 43 -53.78 21.54 14.20
N GLY A 44 -54.29 21.15 15.37
CA GLY A 44 -53.55 20.33 16.34
C GLY A 44 -53.18 18.95 15.80
N LEU A 45 -54.08 18.31 15.03
CA LEU A 45 -53.75 17.07 14.32
C LEU A 45 -52.65 17.26 13.27
N LEU A 46 -52.66 18.41 12.59
CA LEU A 46 -51.67 18.76 11.58
C LEU A 46 -50.29 19.01 12.22
N GLN A 47 -50.25 19.71 13.37
CA GLN A 47 -49.05 19.87 14.20
C GLN A 47 -48.50 18.53 14.70
N ALA A 48 -49.35 17.63 15.18
CA ALA A 48 -48.93 16.32 15.64
C ALA A 48 -48.31 15.50 14.49
N ARG A 49 -48.91 15.58 13.29
CA ARG A 49 -48.39 14.91 12.09
C ARG A 49 -47.05 15.49 11.65
N ASP A 50 -46.91 16.82 11.64
CA ASP A 50 -45.65 17.50 11.32
C ASP A 50 -44.55 17.08 12.32
N ALA A 51 -44.84 17.06 13.62
CA ALA A 51 -43.90 16.63 14.65
C ALA A 51 -43.43 15.17 14.45
N GLN A 52 -44.35 14.27 14.11
CA GLN A 52 -44.02 12.87 13.81
C GLN A 52 -43.17 12.74 12.55
N ALA A 53 -43.46 13.54 11.52
CA ALA A 53 -42.67 13.57 10.28
C ALA A 53 -41.24 14.06 10.55
N VAL A 54 -41.08 15.14 11.32
CA VAL A 54 -39.76 15.65 11.74
C VAL A 54 -38.98 14.59 12.49
N ALA A 55 -39.57 13.95 13.51
CA ALA A 55 -38.88 12.93 14.29
C ALA A 55 -38.38 11.77 13.42
N THR A 56 -39.21 11.32 12.48
CA THR A 56 -38.87 10.25 11.54
C THR A 56 -37.76 10.68 10.58
N LEU A 57 -37.85 11.90 10.03
CA LEU A 57 -36.84 12.45 9.13
C LEU A 57 -35.51 12.68 9.84
N GLN A 58 -35.52 13.19 11.06
CA GLN A 58 -34.32 13.42 11.86
C GLN A 58 -33.58 12.11 12.13
N ALA A 59 -34.30 11.04 12.49
CA ALA A 59 -33.70 9.72 12.64
C ALA A 59 -33.05 9.22 11.34
N ARG A 60 -33.70 9.42 10.19
CA ARG A 60 -33.16 9.06 8.86
C ARG A 60 -31.95 9.89 8.48
N ILE A 61 -31.97 11.20 8.71
CA ILE A 61 -30.84 12.10 8.44
C ILE A 61 -29.62 11.65 9.27
N LYS A 62 -29.81 11.35 10.55
CA LYS A 62 -28.75 10.85 11.42
C LYS A 62 -28.18 9.53 10.92
N GLN A 63 -29.04 8.56 10.57
CA GLN A 63 -28.61 7.28 10.01
C GLN A 63 -27.84 7.46 8.69
N PHE A 64 -28.30 8.37 7.82
CA PHE A 64 -27.63 8.70 6.57
C PHE A 64 -26.22 9.24 6.82
N PHE A 65 -26.03 10.20 7.74
CA PHE A 65 -24.70 10.73 8.04
C PHE A 65 -23.76 9.71 8.67
N VAL A 66 -24.27 8.83 9.53
CA VAL A 66 -23.48 7.73 10.09
C VAL A 66 -23.01 6.78 8.97
N GLY A 67 -23.91 6.41 8.06
CA GLY A 67 -23.58 5.57 6.91
C GLY A 67 -22.64 6.25 5.91
N LEU A 68 -22.79 7.55 5.69
CA LEU A 68 -21.91 8.33 4.82
C LEU A 68 -20.50 8.43 5.40
N ARG A 69 -20.38 8.76 6.69
CA ARG A 69 -19.09 8.87 7.40
C ARG A 69 -18.35 7.53 7.41
N SER A 70 -19.04 6.42 7.69
CA SER A 70 -18.40 5.09 7.67
C SER A 70 -17.93 4.69 6.28
N ARG A 71 -18.71 5.01 5.24
CA ARG A 71 -18.30 4.75 3.85
C ARG A 71 -17.11 5.61 3.44
N LEU A 72 -17.13 6.91 3.75
CA LEU A 72 -16.00 7.81 3.47
C LEU A 72 -14.72 7.34 4.16
N LEU A 73 -14.84 6.94 5.43
CA LEU A 73 -13.70 6.44 6.20
C LEU A 73 -13.11 5.18 5.55
N ARG A 74 -13.94 4.21 5.15
CA ARG A 74 -13.46 3.02 4.45
C ARG A 74 -12.79 3.36 3.11
N VAL A 75 -13.35 4.28 2.34
CA VAL A 75 -12.74 4.72 1.07
C VAL A 75 -11.36 5.33 1.34
N LEU A 76 -11.25 6.16 2.37
CA LEU A 76 -10.01 6.84 2.74
C LEU A 76 -8.96 5.85 3.27
N GLU A 77 -9.37 4.86 4.07
CA GLU A 77 -8.51 3.74 4.50
C GLU A 77 -8.00 2.92 3.31
N THR A 78 -8.88 2.61 2.35
CA THR A 78 -8.51 1.83 1.16
C THR A 78 -7.53 2.60 0.28
N ASP A 79 -7.76 3.90 0.09
CA ASP A 79 -6.88 4.76 -0.69
C ASP A 79 -5.52 4.92 0.00
N GLN A 80 -5.51 5.10 1.32
CA GLN A 80 -4.26 5.14 2.09
C GLN A 80 -3.51 3.81 2.02
N GLN A 81 -4.22 2.67 2.09
CA GLN A 81 -3.62 1.35 1.97
C GLN A 81 -3.00 1.13 0.58
N ALA A 82 -3.65 1.60 -0.48
CA ALA A 82 -3.13 1.49 -1.85
C ALA A 82 -1.80 2.23 -2.05
N HIS A 83 -1.59 3.33 -1.32
CA HIS A 83 -0.36 4.11 -1.36
C HIS A 83 0.67 3.70 -0.29
N SER A 84 0.28 2.81 0.63
CA SER A 84 1.17 2.28 1.65
C SER A 84 1.71 0.92 1.23
N VAL A 85 3.02 0.72 1.35
CA VAL A 85 3.61 -0.60 1.17
C VAL A 85 3.49 -1.35 2.50
N SER A 86 2.87 -2.52 2.48
CA SER A 86 2.83 -3.37 3.67
C SER A 86 4.23 -3.86 4.00
N LEU A 87 4.56 -3.88 5.29
CA LEU A 87 5.86 -4.32 5.76
C LEU A 87 6.10 -5.81 5.41
N GLU A 88 5.03 -6.60 5.37
CA GLU A 88 5.02 -7.98 4.87
C GLU A 88 5.45 -8.06 3.41
N MET A 89 4.85 -7.26 2.52
CA MET A 89 5.21 -7.23 1.10
C MET A 89 6.66 -6.78 0.91
N LEU A 90 7.13 -5.81 1.71
CA LEU A 90 8.52 -5.37 1.70
C LEU A 90 9.47 -6.53 2.07
N ILE A 91 9.19 -7.23 3.17
CA ILE A 91 9.99 -8.36 3.65
C ILE A 91 10.04 -9.47 2.60
N ASP A 92 8.89 -9.86 2.03
CA ASP A 92 8.82 -10.88 0.98
C ASP A 92 9.64 -10.50 -0.26
N THR A 93 9.61 -9.21 -0.62
CA THR A 93 10.40 -8.70 -1.74
C THR A 93 11.89 -8.72 -1.43
N LEU A 94 12.29 -8.39 -0.20
CA LEU A 94 13.68 -8.46 0.24
C LEU A 94 14.21 -9.91 0.25
N TYR A 95 13.40 -10.89 0.68
CA TYR A 95 13.78 -12.29 0.59
C TYR A 95 13.99 -12.73 -0.85
N LYS A 96 13.09 -12.37 -1.77
CA LYS A 96 13.26 -12.66 -3.21
C LYS A 96 14.51 -12.01 -3.79
N ILE A 97 14.81 -10.76 -3.42
CA ILE A 97 16.04 -10.08 -3.84
C ILE A 97 17.27 -10.84 -3.33
N ASN A 98 17.26 -11.26 -2.07
CA ASN A 98 18.35 -12.03 -1.48
C ASN A 98 18.57 -13.37 -2.21
N ASP A 99 17.49 -14.08 -2.55
CA ASP A 99 17.57 -15.33 -3.31
C ASP A 99 18.20 -15.12 -4.69
N VAL A 100 17.80 -14.07 -5.41
CA VAL A 100 18.40 -13.71 -6.70
C VAL A 100 19.88 -13.37 -6.56
N LEU A 101 20.25 -12.60 -5.52
CA LEU A 101 21.65 -12.26 -5.25
C LEU A 101 22.49 -13.49 -4.92
N LEU A 102 21.96 -14.41 -4.12
CA LEU A 102 22.60 -15.69 -3.80
C LEU A 102 22.82 -16.55 -5.04
N GLN A 103 21.82 -16.67 -5.91
CA GLN A 103 21.96 -17.38 -7.18
C GLN A 103 23.05 -16.77 -8.06
N HIS A 104 23.11 -15.43 -8.13
CA HIS A 104 24.14 -14.74 -8.89
C HIS A 104 25.55 -14.98 -8.32
N LEU A 105 25.70 -14.97 -6.99
CA LEU A 105 26.97 -15.27 -6.32
C LEU A 105 27.40 -16.71 -6.55
N GLN A 106 26.49 -17.68 -6.45
CA GLN A 106 26.79 -19.08 -6.73
C GLN A 106 27.22 -19.30 -8.19
N GLY A 107 26.58 -18.60 -9.14
CA GLY A 107 26.99 -18.62 -10.54
C GLY A 107 28.40 -18.06 -10.75
N LEU A 108 28.74 -16.96 -10.06
CA LEU A 108 30.07 -16.37 -10.11
C LEU A 108 31.13 -17.28 -9.48
N ASP A 109 30.86 -17.86 -8.32
CA ASP A 109 31.75 -18.83 -7.67
C ASP A 109 31.98 -20.05 -8.56
N GLY A 110 30.93 -20.55 -9.22
CA GLY A 110 31.03 -21.61 -10.22
C GLY A 110 31.97 -21.24 -11.36
N ALA A 111 31.81 -20.05 -11.93
CA ALA A 111 32.67 -19.56 -13.01
C ALA A 111 34.13 -19.37 -12.56
N ILE A 112 34.36 -18.86 -11.35
CA ILE A 112 35.71 -18.73 -10.77
C ILE A 112 36.34 -20.11 -10.61
N HIS A 113 35.60 -21.08 -10.10
CA HIS A 113 36.08 -22.45 -9.91
C HIS A 113 36.47 -23.11 -11.23
N GLU A 114 35.66 -22.96 -12.27
CA GLU A 114 35.99 -23.43 -13.62
C GLU A 114 37.26 -22.78 -14.17
N LYS A 115 37.42 -21.46 -14.00
CA LYS A 115 38.62 -20.75 -14.45
C LYS A 115 39.86 -21.19 -13.66
N ALA A 116 39.74 -21.41 -12.35
CA ALA A 116 40.82 -21.91 -11.51
C ALA A 116 41.25 -23.33 -11.94
N LEU A 117 40.30 -24.21 -12.25
CA LEU A 117 40.59 -25.54 -12.80
C LEU A 117 41.30 -25.47 -14.15
N ALA A 118 40.83 -24.62 -15.07
CA ALA A 118 41.46 -24.43 -16.37
C ALA A 118 42.91 -23.91 -16.22
N LEU A 119 43.14 -22.97 -15.28
CA LEU A 119 44.48 -22.47 -14.93
C LEU A 119 45.37 -23.58 -14.38
N ALA A 120 44.89 -24.40 -13.45
CA ALA A 120 45.65 -25.51 -12.88
C ALA A 120 46.00 -26.58 -13.93
N GLN A 121 45.08 -26.87 -14.85
CA GLN A 121 45.34 -27.77 -15.97
C GLN A 121 46.37 -27.20 -16.94
N PHE A 122 46.26 -25.90 -17.27
CA PHE A 122 47.25 -25.21 -18.08
C PHE A 122 48.64 -25.21 -17.43
N GLU A 123 48.72 -24.90 -16.15
CA GLU A 123 49.97 -24.95 -15.37
C GLU A 123 50.59 -26.36 -15.39
N LYS A 124 49.76 -27.40 -15.21
CA LYS A 124 50.21 -28.79 -15.29
C LYS A 124 50.75 -29.12 -16.68
N MET A 125 50.08 -28.70 -17.75
CA MET A 125 50.47 -28.94 -19.14
C MET A 125 51.80 -28.25 -19.50
N VAL A 126 51.96 -26.98 -19.11
CA VAL A 126 53.21 -26.22 -19.30
C VAL A 126 54.35 -26.83 -18.50
N ARG A 127 54.11 -27.23 -17.24
CA ARG A 127 55.11 -27.89 -16.39
C ARG A 127 55.44 -29.32 -16.80
N SER A 128 54.54 -30.03 -17.48
CA SER A 128 54.82 -31.37 -18.03
C SER A 128 55.51 -31.32 -19.40
N SER A 129 55.33 -30.23 -20.15
CA SER A 129 56.02 -30.02 -21.43
C SER A 129 57.49 -29.62 -21.26
N ALA A 130 57.86 -29.06 -20.11
CA ALA A 130 59.26 -28.86 -19.73
C ALA A 130 59.77 -30.13 -19.02
N ALA A 131 60.30 -31.07 -19.82
CA ALA A 131 61.17 -32.20 -19.45
C ALA A 131 61.58 -32.25 -17.96
N LYS A 132 60.68 -32.72 -17.11
CA LYS A 132 60.84 -32.61 -15.65
C LYS A 132 61.88 -33.57 -15.07
N ASP A 133 62.29 -34.58 -15.84
CA ASP A 133 63.20 -35.63 -15.35
C ASP A 133 64.62 -35.57 -15.92
N SER A 134 64.93 -34.65 -16.85
CA SER A 134 66.29 -34.52 -17.41
C SER A 134 66.84 -33.08 -17.54
N ALA A 135 65.99 -32.06 -17.41
CA ALA A 135 66.45 -30.67 -17.56
C ALA A 135 67.28 -30.16 -16.36
N ILE A 136 66.93 -30.57 -15.14
CA ILE A 136 67.61 -30.12 -13.91
C ILE A 136 69.03 -30.74 -13.78
N PRO A 137 69.22 -32.07 -13.99
CA PRO A 137 70.57 -32.65 -14.01
C PRO A 137 71.43 -32.11 -15.16
N GLY A 138 70.84 -31.88 -16.33
CA GLY A 138 71.53 -31.31 -17.49
C GLY A 138 72.00 -29.87 -17.25
N LEU A 139 71.16 -29.03 -16.65
CA LEU A 139 71.54 -27.66 -16.28
C LEU A 139 72.64 -27.65 -15.21
N LEU A 140 72.57 -28.55 -14.22
CA LEU A 140 73.63 -28.70 -13.22
C LEU A 140 74.96 -29.14 -13.84
N GLN A 141 74.96 -30.08 -14.80
CA GLN A 141 76.17 -30.47 -15.52
C GLN A 141 76.75 -29.33 -16.36
N ILE A 142 75.91 -28.53 -17.02
CA ILE A 142 76.35 -27.36 -17.79
C ILE A 142 76.97 -26.32 -16.86
N ILE A 143 76.33 -26.02 -15.74
CA ILE A 143 76.87 -25.09 -14.73
C ILE A 143 78.20 -25.61 -14.18
N GLN A 144 78.30 -26.90 -13.84
CA GLN A 144 79.54 -27.51 -13.35
C GLN A 144 80.67 -27.44 -14.39
N SER A 145 80.35 -27.66 -15.67
CA SER A 145 81.33 -27.56 -16.76
C SER A 145 81.85 -26.13 -16.93
N TYR A 146 81.00 -25.13 -16.74
CA TYR A 146 81.38 -23.72 -16.79
C TYR A 146 82.23 -23.31 -15.60
N ILE A 147 81.93 -23.82 -14.40
CA ILE A 147 82.74 -23.61 -13.19
C ILE A 147 84.15 -24.17 -13.41
N ASN A 148 84.27 -25.42 -13.87
CA ASN A 148 85.57 -26.05 -14.12
C ASN A 148 86.38 -25.30 -15.21
N LEU A 149 85.72 -24.78 -16.25
CA LEU A 149 86.36 -23.98 -17.30
C LEU A 149 86.85 -22.61 -16.81
N LEU A 150 86.17 -22.02 -15.84
CA LEU A 150 86.57 -20.75 -15.21
C LEU A 150 87.71 -20.97 -14.21
N GLU A 151 87.69 -22.06 -13.45
CA GLU A 151 88.76 -22.44 -12.52
C GLU A 151 90.05 -22.84 -13.24
N ALA A 152 89.96 -23.50 -14.40
CA ALA A 152 91.14 -23.87 -15.21
C ALA A 152 91.79 -22.69 -15.97
N ARG A 153 91.20 -21.48 -15.89
CA ARG A 153 91.72 -20.24 -16.49
C ARG A 153 92.35 -19.28 -15.47
N GLN A 154 92.46 -19.66 -14.20
CA GLN A 154 93.31 -19.02 -13.19
C GLN A 154 94.64 -19.76 -13.06
#